data_AF-A0A538F1K9-F1
#
_entry.id   AF-A0A538F1K9-F1
#
_cell.length_a   1.000
_cell.length_b   1.000
_cell.length_c   1.000
_cell.angle_alpha   90.00
_cell.angle_beta   90.00
_cell.angle_gamma   90.00
#
_symmetry.space_group_name_H-M   'P 1'
#
loop_
_entity.id
_entity.type
_entity.pdbx_description
1 polymer ?
#
loop_
_entity_poly.entity_id
_entity_poly.type
_entity_poly.pdbx_seq_one_letter_code
_entity_poly.pdbx_strand_id
1 'polypeptide(L)' 'MGGQLRIRIRHGSYSTPRFDYLLVSPEEMAELAEGTGWELRRVIDEGEHVYVGVLERVR' A
#
# COMPACT_ATOMS: atom_id res chain seq x y z
N MET A 1 -11.21 3.35 -5.62
CA MET A 1 -9.92 3.82 -5.09
C MET A 1 -9.03 4.22 -6.25
N GLY A 2 -8.50 5.45 -6.25
CA GLY A 2 -7.77 5.99 -7.40
C GLY A 2 -6.38 5.40 -7.62
N GLY A 3 -5.74 4.83 -6.58
CA GLY A 3 -4.35 4.38 -6.63
C GLY A 3 -4.11 2.93 -7.04
N GLN A 4 -5.13 2.20 -7.50
CA GLN A 4 -4.94 0.82 -7.99
C GLN A 4 -4.33 0.83 -9.40
N LEU A 5 -3.07 0.41 -9.51
CA LEU A 5 -2.34 0.33 -10.76
C LEU A 5 -2.16 -1.12 -11.19
N ARG A 6 -2.14 -1.36 -12.50
CA ARG A 6 -1.68 -2.63 -13.09
C ARG A 6 -0.39 -2.38 -13.84
N ILE A 7 0.73 -2.73 -13.21
CA ILE A 7 2.07 -2.41 -13.70
C ILE A 7 2.86 -3.67 -14.07
N ARG A 8 3.98 -3.45 -14.77
CA ARG A 8 5.01 -4.46 -15.03
C ARG A 8 6.34 -3.76 -15.23
N ILE A 9 7.42 -4.43 -14.88
CA ILE A 9 8.76 -3.90 -15.02
C ILE A 9 9.33 -4.39 -16.36
N ARG A 10 10.04 -3.50 -17.08
CA ARG A 10 10.70 -3.79 -18.35
C ARG A 10 12.14 -3.29 -18.31
N HIS A 11 13.06 -4.06 -18.88
CA HIS A 11 14.45 -3.66 -19.06
C HIS A 11 15.00 -4.31 -20.34
N GLY A 12 15.25 -3.52 -21.38
CA GLY A 12 15.61 -4.03 -22.71
C GLY A 12 14.53 -4.98 -23.26
N SER A 13 14.93 -6.19 -23.63
CA SER A 13 14.04 -7.27 -24.08
C SER A 13 13.35 -8.02 -22.93
N TYR A 14 13.76 -7.80 -21.68
CA TYR A 14 13.21 -8.48 -20.53
C TYR A 14 11.99 -7.77 -19.98
N SER A 15 11.04 -8.56 -19.50
CA SER A 15 9.83 -7.99 -18.95
C SER A 15 9.11 -8.95 -18.01
N THR A 16 8.61 -8.43 -16.87
CA THR A 16 7.90 -9.23 -15.87
C THR A 16 6.47 -9.53 -16.32
N PRO A 17 5.80 -10.54 -15.72
CA PRO A 17 4.34 -10.58 -15.71
C PRO A 17 3.76 -9.27 -15.17
N ARG A 18 2.50 -8.99 -15.54
CA ARG A 18 1.76 -7.89 -14.92
C ARG A 18 1.42 -8.26 -13.48
N PHE A 19 1.42 -7.26 -12.63
CA PHE A 19 0.96 -7.37 -11.25
C PHE A 19 0.18 -6.11 -10.87
N ASP A 20 -0.68 -6.27 -9.89
CA ASP A 20 -1.45 -5.16 -9.34
C ASP A 20 -0.65 -4.53 -8.20
N TYR A 21 -0.58 -3.20 -8.20
CA TYR A 21 0.13 -2.39 -7.20
C TYR A 21 -0.80 -1.32 -6.70
N LEU A 22 -0.99 -1.26 -5.38
CA LEU A 22 -1.93 -0.35 -4.75
C LEU A 22 -1.16 0.79 -4.08
N LEU A 23 -1.28 2.00 -4.64
CA LEU A 23 -0.88 3.24 -3.99
C LEU A 23 -2.04 3.69 -3.10
N VAL A 24 -1.75 3.91 -1.82
CA VAL A 24 -2.76 4.22 -0.82
C VAL A 24 -2.16 5.17 0.21
N SER A 25 -2.88 6.25 0.53
CA SER A 25 -2.49 7.16 1.62
C SER A 25 -2.65 6.47 2.99
N PRO A 26 -2.05 7.00 4.07
CA PRO A 26 -2.30 6.47 5.41
C PRO A 26 -3.78 6.43 5.81
N GLU A 27 -4.57 7.43 5.39
CA GLU A 27 -6.01 7.50 5.65
C GLU A 27 -6.76 6.39 4.91
N GLU A 28 -6.52 6.24 3.61
CA GLU A 28 -7.09 5.16 2.80
C GLU A 28 -6.64 3.77 3.31
N MET A 29 -5.46 3.65 3.90
CA MET A 29 -4.99 2.41 4.53
C MET A 29 -5.76 2.08 5.81
N ALA A 30 -6.08 3.11 6.61
CA ALA A 30 -6.92 2.93 7.79
C ALA A 30 -8.33 2.47 7.37
N GLU A 31 -8.93 3.09 6.35
CA GLU A 31 -10.22 2.69 5.78
C GLU A 31 -10.21 1.24 5.27
N LEU A 32 -9.14 0.83 4.58
CA LEU A 32 -8.98 -0.55 4.13
C LEU A 32 -8.84 -1.56 5.28
N ALA A 33 -8.30 -1.15 6.42
CA ALA A 33 -8.14 -2.01 7.59
C ALA A 33 -9.47 -2.22 8.33
N GLU A 34 -10.45 -1.32 8.17
CA GLU A 34 -11.76 -1.42 8.81
C GLU A 34 -12.45 -2.76 8.49
N GLY A 35 -13.00 -3.40 9.53
CA GLY A 35 -13.68 -4.69 9.39
C GLY A 35 -12.77 -5.90 9.13
N THR A 36 -11.45 -5.71 8.97
CA THR A 36 -10.49 -6.81 8.76
C THR A 36 -9.94 -7.41 10.06
N GLY A 37 -10.26 -6.79 11.22
CA GLY A 37 -9.66 -7.13 12.51
C GLY A 37 -8.28 -6.52 12.74
N TRP A 38 -7.82 -5.65 11.83
CA TRP A 38 -6.60 -4.87 11.97
C TRP A 38 -6.91 -3.39 12.08
N GLU A 39 -6.04 -2.67 12.75
CA GLU A 39 -6.12 -1.22 12.93
C GLU A 39 -4.76 -0.61 12.65
N LEU A 40 -4.71 0.43 11.81
CA LEU A 40 -3.50 1.21 11.59
C LEU A 40 -3.21 2.06 12.84
N ARG A 41 -2.20 1.67 13.62
CA ARG A 41 -1.87 2.29 14.91
C ARG A 41 -0.81 3.37 14.82
N ARG A 42 0.09 3.24 13.86
CA ARG A 42 1.19 4.20 13.69
C ARG A 42 1.56 4.32 12.23
N VAL A 43 1.91 5.54 11.85
CA VAL A 43 2.52 5.87 10.57
C VAL A 43 3.92 6.41 10.89
N ILE A 44 4.93 5.82 10.25
CA ILE A 44 6.31 6.30 10.30
C ILE A 44 6.58 6.91 8.93
N ASP A 45 6.76 8.23 8.92
CA ASP A 45 7.02 9.00 7.71
C ASP A 45 8.41 9.66 7.85
N GLU A 46 9.32 9.28 6.96
CA GLU A 46 10.69 9.82 6.89
C GLU A 46 10.88 10.80 5.70
N GLY A 47 9.82 11.14 4.97
CA GLY A 47 9.89 12.08 3.84
C GLY A 47 8.83 11.88 2.74
N GLU A 48 8.83 12.79 1.76
CA GLU A 48 7.68 13.16 0.91
C GLU A 48 6.93 12.06 0.12
N HIS A 49 7.43 10.83 0.00
CA HIS A 49 6.91 9.87 -1.00
C HIS A 49 6.59 8.46 -0.49
N VAL A 50 7.07 8.06 0.69
CA VAL A 50 6.86 6.69 1.22
C VAL A 50 6.70 6.74 2.73
N TYR A 51 5.71 6.01 3.24
CA TYR A 51 5.53 5.79 4.67
C TYR A 51 5.56 4.30 5.01
N VAL A 52 5.77 4.00 6.29
CA VAL A 52 5.59 2.68 6.87
C VAL A 52 4.41 2.70 7.84
N GLY A 53 3.38 1.89 7.56
CA GLY A 53 2.24 1.70 8.45
C GLY A 53 2.46 0.52 9.40
N VAL A 54 2.19 0.72 10.69
CA VAL A 54 2.17 -0.33 11.71
C VAL A 54 0.71 -0.68 12.00
N LEU A 55 0.30 -1.89 11.62
CA LEU A 55 -1.02 -2.42 11.92
C LEU A 55 -0.95 -3.33 13.14
N GLU A 56 -1.91 -3.17 14.04
CA GLU A 56 -2.10 -4.06 15.18
C GLU A 56 -3.45 -4.77 15.10
N ARG A 57 -3.51 -5.99 15.61
CA ARG A 57 -4.74 -6.77 15.60
C ARG A 57 -5.65 -6.31 16.73
N VAL A 58 -6.89 -6.00 16.38
CA VAL A 58 -7.94 -5.68 17.36
C VAL A 58 -8.35 -7.00 18.02
N ARG A 59 -8.36 -7.02 19.36
CA ARG A 59 -8.73 -8.22 20.14
C ARG A 59 -10.22 -8.47 20.10
#